data_AF-A0A0W0ZNQ8-F1
#
_entry.id   AF-A0A0W0ZNQ8-F1
#
_cell.length_a   1.000
_cell.length_b   1.000
_cell.length_c   1.000
_cell.angle_alpha   90.00
_cell.angle_beta   90.00
_cell.angle_gamma   90.00
#
_symmetry.space_group_name_H-M   'P 1'
#
loop_
_entity.id
_entity.type
_entity.pdbx_description
1 polymer ?
#
loop_
_entity_poly.entity_id
_entity_poly.type
_entity_poly.pdbx_seq_one_letter_code
_entity_poly.pdbx_strand_id
1 'polypeptide(L)'
;MRILTEAQRLAHPQARLIPKLLMNDYKVFKNELLDGFIPVMQTHTNAQLFACLRDFVMPEAERERQCLWLAVVYSHPNLNQEQLVALAQQIGLSPMAYLEVSIMLNRQDNLAYVLVLPGYAEVIEQQARALFDLAAYSGCLGMLTYLESKVSPEKVQAMIAVGNFWPFKGAAANGHLEVVCYLESKAPDKVQAMIAADDFWAFRMAATHGHLEVLRYLQSKAPAKVQAMIGAADFWAFRWAVNNNQVDVPYHLLGFASVFAYAEAHQREYGAIVIPYLEQQILNLRTR
;
A
#
# COMPACT_ATOMS: atom_id res chain seq x y z
N MET A 1 17.44 10.75 -8.54
CA MET A 1 17.09 9.88 -9.68
C MET A 1 15.59 9.52 -9.71
N ARG A 2 14.90 9.75 -10.83
CA ARG A 2 13.49 9.31 -11.04
C ARG A 2 13.38 7.86 -11.50
N ILE A 3 12.38 7.15 -10.97
CA ILE A 3 12.11 5.73 -11.19
C ILE A 3 10.68 5.59 -11.74
N LEU A 4 10.55 5.63 -13.07
CA LEU A 4 9.26 5.67 -13.74
C LEU A 4 8.65 4.28 -13.95
N THR A 5 9.47 3.22 -13.89
CA THR A 5 9.00 1.85 -14.10
C THR A 5 9.55 0.89 -13.05
N GLU A 6 8.82 -0.22 -12.84
CA GLU A 6 9.27 -1.26 -11.92
C GLU A 6 10.60 -1.90 -12.36
N ALA A 7 10.82 -2.04 -13.67
CA ALA A 7 12.08 -2.53 -14.22
C ALA A 7 13.26 -1.61 -13.86
N GLN A 8 13.07 -0.28 -13.89
CA GLN A 8 14.08 0.68 -13.45
C GLN A 8 14.37 0.53 -11.95
N ARG A 9 13.32 0.35 -11.12
CA ARG A 9 13.47 0.13 -9.67
C ARG A 9 14.32 -1.09 -9.37
N LEU A 10 14.00 -2.22 -10.02
CA LEU A 10 14.68 -3.50 -9.82
C LEU A 10 16.13 -3.50 -10.33
N ALA A 11 16.42 -2.76 -11.39
CA ALA A 11 17.78 -2.64 -11.95
C ALA A 11 18.73 -1.81 -11.05
N HIS A 12 18.20 -0.86 -10.27
CA HIS A 12 19.04 -0.01 -9.44
C HIS A 12 19.36 -0.66 -8.07
N PRO A 13 20.65 -0.77 -7.66
CA PRO A 13 21.04 -1.54 -6.48
C PRO A 13 20.41 -1.10 -5.16
N GLN A 14 20.22 0.22 -4.97
CA GLN A 14 19.60 0.80 -3.77
C GLN A 14 18.07 0.89 -3.86
N ALA A 15 17.52 1.37 -4.97
CA ALA A 15 16.07 1.53 -5.11
C ALA A 15 15.31 0.20 -5.07
N ARG A 16 15.91 -0.91 -5.53
CA ARG A 16 15.29 -2.24 -5.44
C ARG A 16 14.99 -2.69 -4.01
N LEU A 17 15.70 -2.13 -3.02
CA LEU A 17 15.51 -2.44 -1.59
C LEU A 17 14.23 -1.81 -1.03
N ILE A 18 13.77 -0.71 -1.62
CA ILE A 18 12.57 0.02 -1.20
C ILE A 18 11.35 -0.65 -1.87
N PRO A 19 10.31 -1.06 -1.12
CA PRO A 19 9.11 -1.66 -1.69
C PRO A 19 8.47 -0.77 -2.76
N LYS A 20 7.96 -1.39 -3.83
CA LYS A 20 7.32 -0.68 -4.95
C LYS A 20 6.23 0.29 -4.50
N LEU A 21 5.34 -0.15 -3.60
CA LEU A 21 4.25 0.67 -3.09
C LEU A 21 4.78 1.95 -2.43
N LEU A 22 5.83 1.82 -1.61
CA LEU A 22 6.43 2.96 -0.93
C LEU A 22 7.23 3.86 -1.88
N MET A 23 7.94 3.28 -2.85
CA MET A 23 8.66 4.04 -3.89
C MET A 23 7.70 4.92 -4.70
N ASN A 24 6.51 4.39 -5.00
CA ASN A 24 5.51 5.10 -5.80
C ASN A 24 4.66 6.07 -4.97
N ASP A 25 4.71 5.96 -3.64
CA ASP A 25 3.85 6.72 -2.75
C ASP A 25 4.17 8.23 -2.82
N TYR A 26 3.11 9.02 -3.02
CA TYR A 26 3.24 10.45 -3.23
C TYR A 26 3.58 11.23 -1.96
N LYS A 27 3.41 10.65 -0.76
CA LYS A 27 3.78 11.29 0.50
C LYS A 27 5.26 11.14 0.81
N VAL A 28 5.95 10.17 0.22
CA VAL A 28 7.37 9.93 0.45
C VAL A 28 8.18 10.07 -0.84
N PHE A 29 8.52 8.96 -1.49
CA PHE A 29 9.50 8.92 -2.57
C PHE A 29 8.99 9.53 -3.88
N LYS A 30 7.69 9.55 -4.16
CA LYS A 30 7.13 10.14 -5.40
C LYS A 30 7.85 9.64 -6.68
N ASN A 31 8.18 8.36 -6.75
CA ASN A 31 8.95 7.77 -7.84
C ASN A 31 10.37 8.36 -7.96
N GLU A 32 10.97 8.81 -6.87
CA GLU A 32 12.31 9.43 -6.85
C GLU A 32 13.12 8.99 -5.64
N LEU A 33 14.34 8.51 -5.90
CA LEU A 33 15.38 8.31 -4.89
C LEU A 33 16.43 9.41 -5.05
N LEU A 34 16.62 10.25 -4.04
CA LEU A 34 17.60 11.33 -4.09
C LEU A 34 19.02 10.79 -4.11
N ASP A 35 19.85 11.30 -5.04
CA ASP A 35 21.19 10.75 -5.29
C ASP A 35 22.10 10.91 -4.06
N GLY A 36 21.90 11.97 -3.29
CA GLY A 36 22.58 12.19 -2.01
C GLY A 36 22.34 11.08 -0.98
N PHE A 37 21.25 10.32 -1.08
CA PHE A 37 20.98 9.22 -0.14
C PHE A 37 21.84 7.98 -0.43
N ILE A 38 22.30 7.82 -1.68
CA ILE A 38 22.97 6.60 -2.14
C ILE A 38 24.23 6.27 -1.32
N PRO A 39 25.16 7.23 -1.05
CA PRO A 39 26.33 6.93 -0.22
C PRO A 39 25.98 6.47 1.19
N VAL A 40 24.95 7.05 1.81
CA VAL A 40 24.49 6.67 3.15
C VAL A 40 23.93 5.24 3.13
N MET A 41 23.16 4.89 2.11
CA MET A 41 22.62 3.53 1.93
C MET A 41 23.70 2.47 1.66
N GLN A 42 24.89 2.86 1.24
CA GLN A 42 25.99 1.95 0.88
C GLN A 42 26.94 1.64 2.03
N THR A 43 26.78 2.27 3.20
CA THR A 43 27.65 1.99 4.35
C THR A 43 27.55 0.54 4.81
N HIS A 44 28.64 -0.02 5.34
CA HIS A 44 28.72 -1.45 5.66
C HIS A 44 28.53 -1.77 7.14
N THR A 45 28.65 -0.76 8.00
CA THR A 45 28.52 -0.91 9.46
C THR A 45 27.68 0.21 10.02
N ASN A 46 26.96 -0.05 11.12
CA ASN A 46 26.15 0.98 11.79
C ASN A 46 27.02 2.17 12.24
N ALA A 47 28.27 1.93 12.66
CA ALA A 47 29.19 3.01 13.02
C ALA A 47 29.51 3.95 11.84
N GLN A 48 29.74 3.37 10.64
CA GLN A 48 29.95 4.15 9.42
C GLN A 48 28.67 4.89 9.00
N LEU A 49 27.50 4.26 9.12
CA LEU A 49 26.21 4.89 8.85
C LEU A 49 26.02 6.15 9.68
N PHE A 50 26.13 6.04 11.00
CA PHE A 50 25.94 7.17 11.91
C PHE A 50 27.03 8.24 11.75
N ALA A 51 28.26 7.86 11.41
CA ALA A 51 29.31 8.82 11.08
C ALA A 51 29.01 9.58 9.79
N CYS A 52 28.63 8.87 8.72
CA CYS A 52 28.26 9.46 7.44
C CYS A 52 27.08 10.45 7.59
N LEU A 53 26.09 10.10 8.40
CA LEU A 53 24.95 10.97 8.71
C LEU A 53 25.31 12.21 9.52
N ARG A 54 26.44 12.25 10.25
CA ARG A 54 26.86 13.47 10.97
C ARG A 54 27.37 14.53 10.01
N ASP A 55 28.08 14.10 8.97
CA ASP A 55 28.64 14.98 7.95
C ASP A 55 27.65 15.23 6.79
N PHE A 56 26.49 14.56 6.83
CA PHE A 56 25.45 14.67 5.82
C PHE A 56 24.66 15.98 5.95
N VAL A 57 24.54 16.73 4.85
CA VAL A 57 23.71 17.94 4.81
C VAL A 57 22.24 17.52 4.81
N MET A 58 21.58 17.70 5.95
CA MET A 58 20.19 17.27 6.12
C MET A 58 19.24 18.09 5.23
N PRO A 59 18.25 17.44 4.58
CA PRO A 59 17.24 18.15 3.81
C PRO A 59 16.42 19.09 4.71
N GLU A 60 15.98 20.22 4.15
CA GLU A 60 15.06 21.13 4.85
C GLU A 60 13.65 20.55 4.93
N ALA A 61 13.20 19.90 3.85
CA ALA A 61 11.87 19.33 3.77
C ALA A 61 11.75 18.07 4.64
N GLU A 62 10.75 18.06 5.53
CA GLU A 62 10.49 16.90 6.41
C GLU A 62 10.22 15.62 5.61
N ARG A 63 9.51 15.73 4.47
CA ARG A 63 9.31 14.63 3.51
C ARG A 63 10.61 13.94 3.13
N GLU A 64 11.65 14.72 2.85
CA GLU A 64 12.93 14.19 2.36
C GLU A 64 13.70 13.52 3.51
N ARG A 65 13.55 14.01 4.73
CA ARG A 65 14.05 13.29 5.93
C ARG A 65 13.32 11.97 6.13
N GLN A 66 12.00 11.92 5.91
CA GLN A 66 11.23 10.66 5.95
C GLN A 66 11.73 9.68 4.88
N CYS A 67 11.96 10.16 3.65
CA CYS A 67 12.54 9.35 2.58
C CYS A 67 13.95 8.85 2.95
N LEU A 68 14.80 9.71 3.52
CA LEU A 68 16.14 9.33 3.97
C LEU A 68 16.05 8.23 5.04
N TRP A 69 15.19 8.42 6.06
CA TRP A 69 14.99 7.42 7.11
C TRP A 69 14.57 6.08 6.53
N LEU A 70 13.54 6.05 5.68
CA LEU A 70 13.04 4.83 5.04
C LEU A 70 14.12 4.18 4.18
N ALA A 71 14.83 4.96 3.35
CA ALA A 71 15.90 4.46 2.49
C ALA A 71 17.04 3.83 3.30
N VAL A 72 17.44 4.45 4.41
CA VAL A 72 18.45 3.91 5.32
C VAL A 72 17.97 2.61 5.96
N VAL A 73 16.73 2.56 6.46
CA VAL A 73 16.21 1.37 7.15
C VAL A 73 16.05 0.19 6.19
N TYR A 74 15.61 0.40 4.95
CA TYR A 74 15.56 -0.66 3.93
C TYR A 74 16.95 -1.13 3.47
N SER A 75 17.98 -0.28 3.54
CA SER A 75 19.36 -0.68 3.27
C SER A 75 20.07 -1.32 4.46
N HIS A 76 19.61 -1.06 5.68
CA HIS A 76 20.19 -1.55 6.93
C HIS A 76 19.10 -2.26 7.77
N PRO A 77 18.60 -3.43 7.33
CA PRO A 77 17.44 -4.08 7.96
C PRO A 77 17.68 -4.54 9.41
N ASN A 78 18.95 -4.65 9.81
CA ASN A 78 19.37 -5.14 11.14
C ASN A 78 19.45 -4.05 12.22
N LEU A 79 19.04 -2.81 11.93
CA LEU A 79 18.96 -1.77 12.95
C LEU A 79 17.95 -2.17 14.04
N ASN A 80 18.41 -2.14 15.30
CA ASN A 80 17.57 -2.39 16.46
C ASN A 80 16.72 -1.15 16.82
N GLN A 81 15.78 -1.30 17.75
CA GLN A 81 14.83 -0.24 18.11
C GLN A 81 15.51 1.05 18.58
N GLU A 82 16.53 0.96 19.43
CA GLU A 82 17.30 2.12 19.91
C GLU A 82 18.01 2.85 18.77
N GLN A 83 18.59 2.09 17.83
CA GLN A 83 19.27 2.63 16.66
C GLN A 83 18.29 3.30 15.70
N LEU A 84 17.09 2.76 15.52
CA LEU A 84 16.04 3.36 14.69
C LEU A 84 15.61 4.73 15.24
N VAL A 85 15.53 4.84 16.56
CA VAL A 85 15.19 6.09 17.27
C VAL A 85 16.35 7.08 17.21
N ALA A 86 17.57 6.62 17.47
CA ALA A 86 18.77 7.45 17.34
C ALA A 86 18.92 7.99 15.91
N LEU A 87 18.61 7.17 14.90
CA LEU A 87 18.58 7.58 13.50
C LEU A 87 17.53 8.67 13.26
N ALA A 88 16.29 8.47 13.72
CA ALA A 88 15.22 9.46 13.59
C ALA A 88 15.58 10.80 14.26
N GLN A 89 16.20 10.76 15.43
CA GLN A 89 16.68 11.95 16.15
C GLN A 89 17.83 12.63 15.42
N GLN A 90 18.81 11.89 14.94
CA GLN A 90 19.99 12.45 14.26
C GLN A 90 19.64 13.15 12.96
N ILE A 91 18.69 12.62 12.18
CA ILE A 91 18.23 13.27 10.95
C ILE A 91 17.17 14.36 11.24
N GLY A 92 16.73 14.51 12.48
CA GLY A 92 15.80 15.54 12.92
C GLY A 92 14.36 15.33 12.42
N LEU A 93 13.82 14.11 12.53
CA LEU A 93 12.39 13.87 12.36
C LEU A 93 11.60 14.40 13.54
N SER A 94 10.45 15.04 13.28
CA SER A 94 9.46 15.29 14.34
C SER A 94 8.88 13.96 14.86
N PRO A 95 8.31 13.93 16.08
CA PRO A 95 7.62 12.75 16.58
C PRO A 95 6.51 12.25 15.65
N MET A 96 5.77 13.18 15.01
CA MET A 96 4.75 12.81 14.02
C MET A 96 5.39 12.13 12.81
N ALA A 97 6.42 12.73 12.21
CA ALA A 97 7.07 12.15 11.04
C ALA A 97 7.70 10.78 11.34
N TYR A 98 8.25 10.58 12.54
CA TYR A 98 8.77 9.29 12.96
C TYR A 98 7.67 8.23 13.16
N LEU A 99 6.51 8.61 13.72
CA LEU A 99 5.33 7.73 13.76
C LEU A 99 4.88 7.33 12.37
N GLU A 100 4.81 8.28 11.44
CA GLU A 100 4.38 8.02 10.07
C GLU A 100 5.29 7.00 9.37
N VAL A 101 6.62 7.20 9.39
CA VAL A 101 7.55 6.24 8.78
C VAL A 101 7.57 4.90 9.52
N SER A 102 7.30 4.88 10.82
CA SER A 102 7.17 3.64 11.59
C SER A 102 5.93 2.83 11.20
N ILE A 103 4.80 3.51 10.92
CA ILE A 103 3.58 2.89 10.39
C ILE A 103 3.82 2.37 8.97
N MET A 104 4.45 3.18 8.11
CA MET A 104 4.76 2.79 6.72
C MET A 104 5.72 1.62 6.63
N LEU A 105 6.72 1.54 7.52
CA LEU A 105 7.66 0.42 7.61
C LEU A 105 6.94 -0.88 8.02
N ASN A 106 5.89 -0.76 8.84
CA ASN A 106 5.08 -1.86 9.35
C ASN A 106 5.88 -2.96 10.07
N ARG A 107 6.99 -2.59 10.73
CA ARG A 107 7.74 -3.46 11.64
C ARG A 107 7.10 -3.41 13.02
N GLN A 108 6.51 -4.52 13.46
CA GLN A 108 5.77 -4.58 14.73
C GLN A 108 6.65 -4.25 15.94
N ASP A 109 7.91 -4.68 15.92
CA ASP A 109 8.88 -4.44 16.99
C ASP A 109 9.24 -2.96 17.11
N ASN A 110 9.47 -2.27 15.98
CA ASN A 110 9.70 -0.82 15.96
C ASN A 110 8.45 -0.06 16.43
N LEU A 111 7.27 -0.38 15.89
CA LEU A 111 6.04 0.32 16.28
C LEU A 111 5.74 0.17 17.77
N ALA A 112 5.85 -1.04 18.33
CA ALA A 112 5.62 -1.29 19.75
C ALA A 112 6.54 -0.44 20.63
N TYR A 113 7.80 -0.27 20.22
CA TYR A 113 8.75 0.59 20.92
C TYR A 113 8.37 2.07 20.83
N VAL A 114 8.03 2.57 19.64
CA VAL A 114 7.64 3.99 19.46
C VAL A 114 6.40 4.35 20.28
N LEU A 115 5.43 3.45 20.36
CA LEU A 115 4.17 3.67 21.09
C LEU A 115 4.34 3.82 22.61
N VAL A 116 5.47 3.39 23.18
CA VAL A 116 5.77 3.54 24.62
C VAL A 116 6.75 4.69 24.91
N LEU A 117 7.29 5.35 23.89
CA LEU A 117 8.20 6.47 24.08
C LEU A 117 7.47 7.70 24.65
N PRO A 118 8.11 8.47 25.54
CA PRO A 118 7.54 9.69 26.09
C PRO A 118 7.32 10.73 24.98
N GLY A 119 6.22 11.49 25.07
CA GLY A 119 5.85 12.54 24.11
C GLY A 119 5.06 12.06 22.88
N TYR A 120 4.99 10.75 22.62
CA TYR A 120 4.26 10.22 21.47
C TYR A 120 2.75 10.08 21.75
N ALA A 121 2.36 9.83 23.00
CA ALA A 121 0.96 9.65 23.38
C ALA A 121 0.08 10.85 23.00
N GLU A 122 0.55 12.07 23.27
CA GLU A 122 -0.18 13.30 22.94
C GLU A 122 -0.35 13.48 21.43
N VAL A 123 0.73 13.24 20.66
CA VAL A 123 0.70 13.30 19.19
C VAL A 123 -0.30 12.30 18.65
N ILE A 124 -0.33 11.08 19.19
CA ILE A 124 -1.28 10.04 18.78
C ILE A 124 -2.71 10.46 19.09
N GLU A 125 -2.98 11.01 20.27
CA GLU A 125 -4.32 11.46 20.64
C GLU A 125 -4.83 12.58 19.71
N GLN A 126 -3.97 13.57 19.42
CA GLN A 126 -4.30 14.70 18.57
C GLN A 126 -4.46 14.31 17.09
N GLN A 127 -3.66 13.35 16.60
CA GLN A 127 -3.61 12.95 15.20
C GLN A 127 -4.20 11.56 14.93
N ALA A 128 -4.98 11.01 15.87
CA ALA A 128 -5.50 9.64 15.81
C ALA A 128 -6.17 9.31 14.48
N ARG A 129 -6.91 10.28 13.90
CA ARG A 129 -7.59 10.12 12.62
C ARG A 129 -6.61 9.95 11.45
N ALA A 130 -5.59 10.81 11.37
CA ALA A 130 -4.59 10.77 10.31
C ALA A 130 -3.73 9.51 10.40
N LEU A 131 -3.38 9.10 11.62
CA LEU A 131 -2.65 7.86 11.89
C LEU A 131 -3.49 6.63 11.55
N PHE A 132 -4.81 6.65 11.81
CA PHE A 132 -5.72 5.58 11.41
C PHE A 132 -5.79 5.43 9.88
N ASP A 133 -5.87 6.55 9.15
CA ASP A 133 -5.83 6.53 7.68
C ASP A 133 -4.53 5.96 7.15
N LEU A 134 -3.40 6.43 7.68
CA LEU A 134 -2.09 5.95 7.27
C LEU A 134 -1.91 4.47 7.59
N ALA A 135 -2.34 4.04 8.79
CA ALA A 135 -2.25 2.64 9.19
C ALA A 135 -3.10 1.74 8.30
N ALA A 136 -4.31 2.15 7.94
CA ALA A 136 -5.13 1.39 7.01
C ALA A 136 -4.50 1.32 5.61
N TYR A 137 -4.00 2.46 5.13
CA TYR A 137 -3.35 2.58 3.83
C TYR A 137 -2.05 1.78 3.71
N SER A 138 -1.23 1.72 4.77
CA SER A 138 0.06 1.02 4.82
C SER A 138 -0.03 -0.42 5.34
N GLY A 139 -1.23 -0.91 5.69
CA GLY A 139 -1.42 -2.28 6.16
C GLY A 139 -0.98 -2.51 7.61
N CYS A 140 -0.85 -1.44 8.39
CA CYS A 140 -0.36 -1.49 9.76
C CYS A 140 -1.47 -1.83 10.76
N LEU A 141 -1.84 -3.12 10.82
CA LEU A 141 -2.87 -3.61 11.73
C LEU A 141 -2.54 -3.31 13.20
N GLY A 142 -1.26 -3.36 13.59
CA GLY A 142 -0.83 -3.06 14.97
C GLY A 142 -1.16 -1.63 15.41
N MET A 143 -1.06 -0.64 14.50
CA MET A 143 -1.47 0.73 14.83
C MET A 143 -3.00 0.85 14.89
N LEU A 144 -3.73 0.15 14.02
CA LEU A 144 -5.20 0.17 14.04
C LEU A 144 -5.76 -0.41 15.35
N THR A 145 -5.21 -1.54 15.82
CA THR A 145 -5.62 -2.18 17.08
C THR A 145 -5.16 -1.37 18.29
N TYR A 146 -3.99 -0.73 18.23
CA TYR A 146 -3.57 0.21 19.25
C TYR A 146 -4.54 1.38 19.37
N LEU A 147 -4.90 2.04 18.26
CA LEU A 147 -5.85 3.14 18.26
C LEU A 147 -7.23 2.70 18.76
N GLU A 148 -7.71 1.52 18.32
CA GLU A 148 -8.94 0.92 18.83
C GLU A 148 -8.91 0.80 20.37
N SER A 149 -7.79 0.37 20.95
CA SER A 149 -7.67 0.25 22.42
C SER A 149 -7.76 1.59 23.18
N LYS A 150 -7.65 2.73 22.47
CA LYS A 150 -7.64 4.08 23.05
C LYS A 150 -8.92 4.87 22.80
N VAL A 151 -9.79 4.41 21.91
CA VAL A 151 -11.00 5.15 21.53
C VAL A 151 -12.25 4.29 21.63
N SER A 152 -13.42 4.92 21.70
CA SER A 152 -14.67 4.18 21.73
C SER A 152 -14.95 3.50 20.37
N PRO A 153 -15.71 2.37 20.34
CA PRO A 153 -16.10 1.72 19.10
C PRO A 153 -16.80 2.66 18.11
N GLU A 154 -17.61 3.62 18.60
CA GLU A 154 -18.29 4.61 17.78
C GLU A 154 -17.29 5.53 17.09
N LYS A 155 -16.22 5.93 17.79
CA LYS A 155 -15.15 6.73 17.21
C LYS A 155 -14.39 5.94 16.16
N VAL A 156 -14.12 4.65 16.36
CA VAL A 156 -13.54 3.77 15.31
C VAL A 156 -14.45 3.71 14.08
N GLN A 157 -15.75 3.45 14.28
CA GLN A 157 -16.71 3.41 13.17
C GLN A 157 -16.86 4.75 12.44
N ALA A 158 -16.70 5.86 13.14
CA ALA A 158 -16.65 7.20 12.55
C ALA A 158 -15.39 7.36 11.69
N MET A 159 -14.21 6.98 12.20
CA MET A 159 -12.96 7.01 11.41
C MET A 159 -13.07 6.15 10.15
N ILE A 160 -13.67 4.96 10.24
CA ILE A 160 -13.92 4.09 9.08
C ILE A 160 -14.78 4.76 8.01
N ALA A 161 -15.77 5.56 8.40
CA ALA A 161 -16.74 6.15 7.47
C ALA A 161 -16.24 7.43 6.75
N VAL A 162 -15.19 8.06 7.25
CA VAL A 162 -14.66 9.33 6.70
C VAL A 162 -14.21 9.17 5.24
N GLY A 163 -14.38 10.23 4.45
CA GLY A 163 -13.90 10.29 3.06
C GLY A 163 -14.57 9.25 2.16
N ASN A 164 -15.84 8.94 2.44
CA ASN A 164 -16.59 7.86 1.81
C ASN A 164 -15.84 6.52 1.93
N PHE A 165 -15.49 6.14 3.16
CA PHE A 165 -14.75 4.92 3.48
C PHE A 165 -13.30 4.89 2.97
N TRP A 166 -12.57 6.00 3.13
CA TRP A 166 -11.16 6.11 2.73
C TRP A 166 -10.26 5.02 3.33
N PRO A 167 -10.34 4.67 4.64
CA PRO A 167 -9.52 3.60 5.20
C PRO A 167 -9.70 2.25 4.47
N PHE A 168 -10.94 1.89 4.17
CA PHE A 168 -11.28 0.63 3.49
C PHE A 168 -10.77 0.63 2.06
N LYS A 169 -11.03 1.71 1.33
CA LYS A 169 -10.55 1.92 -0.03
C LYS A 169 -9.01 1.84 -0.10
N GLY A 170 -8.32 2.60 0.74
CA GLY A 170 -6.85 2.65 0.79
C GLY A 170 -6.22 1.29 1.08
N ALA A 171 -6.77 0.55 2.06
CA ALA A 171 -6.31 -0.80 2.38
C ALA A 171 -6.50 -1.77 1.18
N ALA A 172 -7.66 -1.74 0.54
CA ALA A 172 -7.96 -2.57 -0.64
C ALA A 172 -7.06 -2.23 -1.84
N ALA A 173 -6.85 -0.95 -2.12
CA ALA A 173 -6.03 -0.49 -3.22
C ALA A 173 -4.55 -0.89 -3.10
N ASN A 174 -4.05 -1.07 -1.87
CA ASN A 174 -2.69 -1.51 -1.57
C ASN A 174 -2.58 -3.01 -1.21
N GLY A 175 -3.66 -3.78 -1.35
CA GLY A 175 -3.63 -5.23 -1.18
C GLY A 175 -3.62 -5.71 0.28
N HIS A 176 -3.93 -4.84 1.24
CA HIS A 176 -3.90 -5.17 2.66
C HIS A 176 -5.17 -5.90 3.09
N LEU A 177 -5.36 -7.14 2.62
CA LEU A 177 -6.56 -7.94 2.89
C LEU A 177 -6.85 -8.10 4.39
N GLU A 178 -5.82 -8.28 5.23
CA GLU A 178 -6.00 -8.38 6.68
C GLU A 178 -6.64 -7.11 7.28
N VAL A 179 -6.23 -5.93 6.79
CA VAL A 179 -6.83 -4.65 7.20
C VAL A 179 -8.24 -4.51 6.65
N VAL A 180 -8.50 -4.93 5.40
CA VAL A 180 -9.87 -4.95 4.83
C VAL A 180 -10.80 -5.78 5.72
N CYS A 181 -10.38 -6.99 6.10
CA CYS A 181 -11.12 -7.86 7.02
C CYS A 181 -11.31 -7.23 8.41
N TYR A 182 -10.28 -6.58 8.94
CA TYR A 182 -10.37 -5.86 10.21
C TYR A 182 -11.42 -4.74 10.14
N LEU A 183 -11.37 -3.88 9.13
CA LEU A 183 -12.31 -2.76 8.97
C LEU A 183 -13.76 -3.25 8.81
N GLU A 184 -13.98 -4.35 8.06
CA GLU A 184 -15.27 -5.04 8.00
C GLU A 184 -15.74 -5.46 9.40
N SER A 185 -14.87 -6.10 10.19
CA SER A 185 -15.24 -6.59 11.53
C SER A 185 -15.66 -5.47 12.50
N LYS A 186 -15.16 -4.25 12.28
CA LYS A 186 -15.47 -3.08 13.11
C LYS A 186 -16.70 -2.30 12.64
N ALA A 187 -17.14 -2.51 11.40
CA ALA A 187 -18.31 -1.86 10.83
C ALA A 187 -19.10 -2.80 9.91
N PRO A 188 -19.61 -3.94 10.42
CA PRO A 188 -20.24 -4.98 9.60
C PRO A 188 -21.46 -4.47 8.83
N ASP A 189 -22.26 -3.59 9.44
CA ASP A 189 -23.46 -3.01 8.82
C ASP A 189 -23.14 -2.07 7.64
N LYS A 190 -21.87 -1.64 7.51
CA LYS A 190 -21.41 -0.73 6.45
C LYS A 190 -20.73 -1.45 5.29
N VAL A 191 -20.53 -2.77 5.34
CA VAL A 191 -19.75 -3.53 4.33
C VAL A 191 -20.25 -3.29 2.91
N GLN A 192 -21.57 -3.35 2.68
CA GLN A 192 -22.13 -3.13 1.35
C GLN A 192 -21.90 -1.69 0.85
N ALA A 193 -21.93 -0.71 1.75
CA ALA A 193 -21.65 0.69 1.43
C ALA A 193 -20.15 0.92 1.16
N MET A 194 -19.27 0.32 1.97
CA MET A 194 -17.82 0.33 1.78
C MET A 194 -17.42 -0.21 0.39
N ILE A 195 -18.00 -1.34 -0.01
CA ILE A 195 -17.74 -1.98 -1.31
C ILE A 195 -18.25 -1.11 -2.46
N ALA A 196 -19.43 -0.50 -2.32
CA ALA A 196 -20.06 0.30 -3.38
C ALA A 196 -19.50 1.72 -3.51
N ALA A 197 -18.72 2.19 -2.54
CA ALA A 197 -18.22 3.55 -2.46
C ALA A 197 -17.44 3.98 -3.72
N ASP A 198 -17.70 5.21 -4.16
CA ASP A 198 -17.07 5.87 -5.31
C ASP A 198 -17.01 4.99 -6.57
N ASP A 199 -18.16 4.41 -6.92
CA ASP A 199 -18.31 3.48 -8.04
C ASP A 199 -17.31 2.32 -7.94
N PHE A 200 -17.39 1.58 -6.83
CA PHE A 200 -16.56 0.41 -6.55
C PHE A 200 -15.06 0.68 -6.60
N TRP A 201 -14.63 1.85 -6.11
CA TRP A 201 -13.23 2.30 -6.19
C TRP A 201 -12.24 1.29 -5.60
N ALA A 202 -12.58 0.68 -4.46
CA ALA A 202 -11.75 -0.35 -3.82
C ALA A 202 -11.46 -1.52 -4.76
N PHE A 203 -12.48 -2.03 -5.46
CA PHE A 203 -12.33 -3.10 -6.44
C PHE A 203 -11.50 -2.67 -7.65
N ARG A 204 -11.79 -1.48 -8.20
CA ARG A 204 -11.08 -0.92 -9.37
C ARG A 204 -9.59 -0.71 -9.11
N MET A 205 -9.22 -0.17 -7.95
CA MET A 205 -7.83 0.08 -7.59
C MET A 205 -7.09 -1.19 -7.19
N ALA A 206 -7.72 -2.09 -6.45
CA ALA A 206 -7.14 -3.41 -6.19
C ALA A 206 -6.82 -4.14 -7.50
N ALA A 207 -7.68 -4.02 -8.52
CA ALA A 207 -7.46 -4.63 -9.83
C ALA A 207 -6.30 -3.98 -10.58
N THR A 208 -6.26 -2.64 -10.57
CA THR A 208 -5.20 -1.82 -11.18
C THR A 208 -3.81 -2.19 -10.62
N HIS A 209 -3.74 -2.46 -9.31
CA HIS A 209 -2.49 -2.82 -8.63
C HIS A 209 -2.24 -4.34 -8.54
N GLY A 210 -3.16 -5.19 -9.02
CA GLY A 210 -2.94 -6.64 -9.13
C GLY A 210 -3.32 -7.46 -7.90
N HIS A 211 -4.06 -6.90 -6.95
CA HIS A 211 -4.42 -7.54 -5.67
C HIS A 211 -5.62 -8.50 -5.83
N LEU A 212 -5.39 -9.63 -6.50
CA LEU A 212 -6.43 -10.60 -6.84
C LEU A 212 -7.14 -11.18 -5.59
N GLU A 213 -6.42 -11.40 -4.50
CA GLU A 213 -6.97 -11.85 -3.23
C GLU A 213 -8.02 -10.89 -2.66
N VAL A 214 -7.79 -9.57 -2.78
CA VAL A 214 -8.76 -8.55 -2.39
C VAL A 214 -9.97 -8.60 -3.33
N LEU A 215 -9.78 -8.74 -4.64
CA LEU A 215 -10.89 -8.84 -5.59
C LEU A 215 -11.83 -10.00 -5.26
N ARG A 216 -11.26 -11.20 -5.05
CA ARG A 216 -12.02 -12.39 -4.69
C ARG A 216 -12.76 -12.21 -3.37
N TYR A 217 -12.11 -11.58 -2.41
CA TYR A 217 -12.75 -11.26 -1.13
C TYR A 217 -13.96 -10.33 -1.32
N LEU A 218 -13.81 -9.20 -2.02
CA LEU A 218 -14.90 -8.24 -2.25
C LEU A 218 -16.06 -8.89 -3.03
N GLN A 219 -15.77 -9.73 -4.02
CA GLN A 219 -16.76 -10.51 -4.74
C GLN A 219 -17.53 -11.47 -3.82
N SER A 220 -16.84 -12.13 -2.89
CA SER A 220 -17.47 -13.04 -1.92
C SER A 220 -18.38 -12.30 -0.92
N LYS A 221 -18.05 -11.05 -0.58
CA LYS A 221 -18.80 -10.22 0.37
C LYS A 221 -19.99 -9.49 -0.25
N ALA A 222 -19.98 -9.27 -1.56
CA ALA A 222 -21.09 -8.65 -2.27
C ALA A 222 -21.41 -9.38 -3.59
N PRO A 223 -21.85 -10.66 -3.55
CA PRO A 223 -22.13 -11.45 -4.74
C PRO A 223 -23.15 -10.79 -5.68
N ALA A 224 -24.17 -10.15 -5.11
CA ALA A 224 -25.20 -9.41 -5.86
C ALA A 224 -24.66 -8.17 -6.59
N LYS A 225 -23.46 -7.67 -6.23
CA LYS A 225 -22.83 -6.49 -6.86
C LYS A 225 -21.70 -6.87 -7.81
N VAL A 226 -21.37 -8.15 -7.97
CA VAL A 226 -20.22 -8.59 -8.79
C VAL A 226 -20.29 -8.06 -10.22
N GLN A 227 -21.45 -8.17 -10.86
CA GLN A 227 -21.61 -7.65 -12.23
C GLN A 227 -21.43 -6.13 -12.32
N ALA A 228 -21.92 -5.38 -11.31
CA ALA A 228 -21.75 -3.94 -11.24
C ALA A 228 -20.28 -3.55 -10.96
N MET A 229 -19.61 -4.24 -10.05
CA MET A 229 -18.18 -4.06 -9.75
C MET A 229 -17.31 -4.23 -11.00
N ILE A 230 -17.60 -5.27 -11.78
CA ILE A 230 -16.85 -5.60 -12.99
C ILE A 230 -17.10 -4.60 -14.12
N GLY A 231 -18.35 -4.16 -14.30
CA GLY A 231 -18.74 -3.21 -15.33
C GLY A 231 -18.44 -1.74 -14.99
N ALA A 232 -18.12 -1.44 -13.73
CA ALA A 232 -17.88 -0.08 -13.23
C ALA A 232 -16.84 0.68 -14.07
N ALA A 233 -17.13 1.96 -14.32
CA ALA A 233 -16.31 2.86 -15.13
C ALA A 233 -15.80 2.23 -16.45
N ASP A 234 -16.70 1.59 -17.20
CA ASP A 234 -16.41 0.94 -18.49
C ASP A 234 -15.31 -0.13 -18.37
N PHE A 235 -15.58 -1.15 -17.56
CA PHE A 235 -14.66 -2.27 -17.29
C PHE A 235 -13.28 -1.82 -16.80
N TRP A 236 -13.21 -0.73 -16.01
CA TRP A 236 -11.96 -0.14 -15.52
C TRP A 236 -11.02 -1.18 -14.93
N ALA A 237 -11.55 -2.04 -14.06
CA ALA A 237 -10.78 -3.07 -13.38
C ALA A 237 -10.00 -3.96 -14.35
N PHE A 238 -10.63 -4.38 -15.45
CA PHE A 238 -9.97 -5.18 -16.49
C PHE A 238 -8.97 -4.36 -17.29
N ARG A 239 -9.42 -3.21 -17.83
CA ARG A 239 -8.60 -2.36 -18.72
C ARG A 239 -7.31 -1.90 -18.05
N TRP A 240 -7.41 -1.43 -16.81
CA TRP A 240 -6.26 -0.91 -16.07
C TRP A 240 -5.39 -2.00 -15.48
N ALA A 241 -5.93 -3.18 -15.18
CA ALA A 241 -5.10 -4.33 -14.83
C ALA A 241 -4.22 -4.75 -16.01
N VAL A 242 -4.76 -4.78 -17.23
CA VAL A 242 -3.97 -5.03 -18.45
C VAL A 242 -2.93 -3.92 -18.67
N ASN A 243 -3.34 -2.65 -18.64
CA ASN A 243 -2.42 -1.52 -18.87
C ASN A 243 -1.27 -1.45 -17.85
N ASN A 244 -1.48 -1.93 -16.63
CA ASN A 244 -0.44 -2.00 -15.59
C ASN A 244 0.34 -3.33 -15.59
N ASN A 245 0.18 -4.16 -16.63
CA ASN A 245 0.85 -5.45 -16.78
C ASN A 245 0.58 -6.42 -15.62
N GLN A 246 -0.63 -6.36 -15.04
CA GLN A 246 -1.07 -7.34 -14.05
C GLN A 246 -1.43 -8.63 -14.78
N VAL A 247 -0.90 -9.76 -14.31
CA VAL A 247 -1.11 -11.05 -14.97
C VAL A 247 -2.37 -11.73 -14.43
N ASP A 248 -2.47 -11.95 -13.13
CA ASP A 248 -3.53 -12.81 -12.59
C ASP A 248 -4.93 -12.17 -12.64
N VAL A 249 -5.01 -10.85 -12.45
CA VAL A 249 -6.29 -10.13 -12.39
C VAL A 249 -7.05 -10.18 -13.72
N PRO A 250 -6.46 -9.80 -14.87
CA PRO A 250 -7.19 -9.88 -16.14
C PRO A 250 -7.63 -11.30 -16.50
N TYR A 251 -6.82 -12.33 -16.23
CA TYR A 251 -7.19 -13.73 -16.48
C TYR A 251 -8.37 -14.17 -15.59
N HIS A 252 -8.38 -13.76 -14.31
CA HIS A 252 -9.55 -13.97 -13.44
C HIS A 252 -10.79 -13.26 -13.98
N LEU A 253 -10.64 -12.02 -14.46
CA LEU A 253 -11.75 -11.23 -14.99
C LEU A 253 -12.27 -11.75 -16.34
N LEU A 254 -11.44 -12.32 -17.21
CA LEU A 254 -11.87 -12.98 -18.45
C LEU A 254 -12.76 -14.21 -18.22
N GLY A 255 -12.79 -14.74 -16.99
CA GLY A 255 -13.76 -15.75 -16.58
C GLY A 255 -15.21 -15.27 -16.60
N PHE A 256 -15.45 -13.96 -16.61
CA PHE A 256 -16.78 -13.37 -16.67
C PHE A 256 -17.18 -13.09 -18.12
N ALA A 257 -18.31 -13.64 -18.56
CA ALA A 257 -18.78 -13.53 -19.95
C ALA A 257 -18.85 -12.09 -20.46
N SER A 258 -19.25 -11.13 -19.62
CA SER A 258 -19.31 -9.71 -20.01
C SER A 258 -17.92 -9.11 -20.28
N VAL A 259 -16.90 -9.50 -19.51
CA VAL A 259 -15.52 -9.03 -19.71
C VAL A 259 -14.93 -9.69 -20.94
N PHE A 260 -15.16 -10.99 -21.10
CA PHE A 260 -14.70 -11.70 -22.29
C PHE A 260 -15.27 -11.10 -23.57
N ALA A 261 -16.59 -10.86 -23.63
CA ALA A 261 -17.23 -10.23 -24.78
C ALA A 261 -16.69 -8.81 -25.05
N TYR A 262 -16.49 -8.02 -24.00
CA TYR A 262 -15.85 -6.71 -24.12
C TYR A 262 -14.44 -6.81 -24.69
N ALA A 263 -13.61 -7.70 -24.14
CA ALA A 263 -12.22 -7.86 -24.55
C ALA A 263 -12.10 -8.40 -25.98
N GLU A 264 -12.99 -9.31 -26.38
CA GLU A 264 -13.05 -9.90 -27.72
C GLU A 264 -13.52 -8.89 -28.77
N ALA A 265 -14.42 -7.96 -28.42
CA ALA A 265 -14.79 -6.85 -29.31
C ALA A 265 -13.63 -5.84 -29.54
N HIS A 266 -12.61 -5.84 -28.67
CA HIS A 266 -11.46 -4.93 -28.70
C HIS A 266 -10.15 -5.71 -28.92
N GLN A 267 -10.10 -6.54 -29.98
CA GLN A 267 -8.95 -7.42 -30.25
C GLN A 267 -7.63 -6.67 -30.47
N ARG A 268 -7.67 -5.41 -30.94
CA ARG A 268 -6.45 -4.62 -31.12
C ARG A 268 -5.78 -4.32 -29.78
N GLU A 269 -6.59 -4.07 -28.76
CA GLU A 269 -6.15 -3.72 -27.42
C GLU A 269 -5.89 -4.96 -26.54
N TYR A 270 -6.75 -5.98 -26.66
CA TYR A 270 -6.75 -7.12 -25.73
C TYR A 270 -6.54 -8.48 -26.38
N GLY A 271 -6.34 -8.56 -27.70
CA GLY A 271 -6.10 -9.84 -28.39
C GLY A 271 -4.90 -10.61 -27.83
N ALA A 272 -3.85 -9.90 -27.41
CA ALA A 272 -2.65 -10.48 -26.81
C ALA A 272 -2.91 -11.22 -25.47
N ILE A 273 -3.99 -10.89 -24.76
CA ILE A 273 -4.39 -11.59 -23.53
C ILE A 273 -5.57 -12.55 -23.76
N VAL A 274 -6.47 -12.23 -24.68
CA VAL A 274 -7.65 -13.04 -25.00
C VAL A 274 -7.27 -14.34 -25.73
N ILE A 275 -6.35 -14.29 -26.70
CA ILE A 275 -5.96 -15.47 -27.49
C ILE A 275 -5.34 -16.58 -26.60
N PRO A 276 -4.30 -16.29 -25.79
CA PRO A 276 -3.72 -17.32 -24.93
C PRO A 276 -4.72 -17.87 -23.90
N TYR A 277 -5.59 -17.01 -23.37
CA TYR A 277 -6.67 -17.43 -22.47
C TYR A 277 -7.59 -18.46 -23.13
N LEU A 278 -8.04 -18.21 -24.37
CA LEU A 278 -8.89 -19.14 -25.12
C LEU A 278 -8.20 -20.47 -25.41
N GLU A 279 -6.95 -20.43 -25.86
CA GLU A 279 -6.15 -21.64 -26.11
C GLU A 279 -6.04 -22.50 -24.86
N GLN A 280 -5.81 -21.87 -23.70
CA GLN A 280 -5.77 -22.57 -22.42
C GLN A 280 -7.13 -23.18 -22.04
N GLN A 281 -8.25 -22.47 -22.24
CA GLN A 281 -9.58 -23.03 -21.97
C GLN A 281 -9.91 -24.21 -22.89
N ILE A 282 -9.58 -24.11 -24.19
CA ILE A 282 -9.77 -25.20 -25.15
C ILE A 282 -8.93 -26.41 -24.76
N LEU A 283 -7.68 -26.21 -24.36
CA LEU A 283 -6.81 -27.29 -23.89
C LEU A 283 -7.39 -27.99 -22.66
N ASN A 284 -7.86 -27.22 -21.67
CA ASN A 284 -8.49 -27.75 -20.45
C ASN A 284 -9.76 -28.56 -20.73
N LEU A 285 -10.51 -28.22 -21.78
CA LEU A 285 -11.69 -28.99 -22.22
C LEU A 285 -11.31 -30.28 -22.94
N ARG A 286 -10.15 -30.33 -23.61
CA ARG A 286 -9.66 -31.52 -24.33
C ARG A 286 -9.01 -32.56 -23.40
N THR A 287 -8.60 -32.15 -22.20
CA THR A 287 -7.94 -33.01 -21.21
C THR A 287 -8.87 -33.50 -20.09
N ARG A 288 -10.16 -33.12 -20.13
CA ARG A 288 -11.23 -33.65 -19.27
C ARG A 288 -11.97 -34.77 -19.99
#